data_AF-A0A8I1XWZ7-F1
#
_entry.id   AF-A0A8I1XWZ7-F1
#
_cell.length_a   1.000
_cell.length_b   1.000
_cell.length_c   1.000
_cell.angle_alpha   90.00
_cell.angle_beta   90.00
_cell.angle_gamma   90.00
#
_symmetry.space_group_name_H-M   'P 1'
#
loop_
_entity.id
_entity.type
_entity.pdbx_description
1 polymer ?
#
loop_
_entity_poly.entity_id
_entity_poly.type
_entity_poly.pdbx_seq_one_letter_code
_entity_poly.pdbx_strand_id
1 'polypeptide(L)'
;MQSQLLGKRYFVWGETIFNAEQAFLIFLALHLILKNQNKGRAKLKYTNATKVLPQKLIMEIQKYVQGETLYIPKPKTEYMDWGSLSGGRRLLEQRNAAIRNAFQNSSSIEQLAKEFFLSTETIKKIVYSHKNT
;
A
#
# COMPACT_ATOMS: atom_id res chain seq x y z
N MET A 1 -21.39 -15.09 19.84
CA MET A 1 -22.01 -16.08 20.75
C MET A 1 -21.31 -17.42 20.58
N GLN A 2 -21.01 -18.13 21.66
CA GLN A 2 -20.44 -19.49 21.61
C GLN A 2 -21.59 -20.50 21.56
N SER A 3 -21.62 -21.38 20.56
CA SER A 3 -22.52 -22.54 20.53
C SER A 3 -21.70 -23.82 20.74
N GLN A 4 -22.20 -24.73 21.58
CA GLN A 4 -21.58 -26.02 21.85
C GLN A 4 -22.33 -27.12 21.08
N LEU A 5 -21.63 -27.78 20.15
CA LEU A 5 -22.03 -29.06 19.59
C LEU A 5 -20.79 -29.98 19.67
N LEU A 6 -20.96 -31.21 20.18
CA LEU A 6 -19.94 -32.26 20.20
C LEU A 6 -18.62 -31.91 20.93
N GLY A 7 -18.67 -31.11 22.01
CA GLY A 7 -17.52 -30.86 22.89
C GLY A 7 -16.40 -29.98 22.32
N LYS A 8 -16.57 -29.44 21.11
CA LYS A 8 -15.63 -28.50 20.48
C LYS A 8 -16.20 -27.08 20.57
N ARG A 9 -15.33 -26.10 20.87
CA ARG A 9 -15.71 -24.67 20.96
C ARG A 9 -15.64 -24.06 19.56
N TYR A 10 -16.78 -23.53 19.11
CA TYR A 10 -16.91 -22.84 17.82
C TYR A 10 -17.17 -21.35 18.04
N PHE A 11 -16.68 -20.54 17.11
CA PHE A 11 -16.79 -19.09 17.10
C PHE A 11 -17.63 -18.66 15.90
N VAL A 12 -18.61 -17.79 16.13
CA VAL A 12 -19.48 -17.25 15.08
C VAL A 12 -18.98 -15.86 14.69
N TRP A 13 -18.78 -15.64 13.38
CA TRP A 13 -18.47 -14.33 12.80
C TRP A 13 -19.29 -14.12 11.53
N GLY A 14 -20.19 -13.14 11.54
CA GLY A 14 -21.18 -12.97 10.49
C GLY A 14 -22.09 -14.21 10.36
N GLU A 15 -22.24 -14.71 9.14
CA GLU A 15 -23.00 -15.93 8.82
C GLU A 15 -22.15 -17.21 8.89
N THR A 16 -20.87 -17.11 9.24
CA THR A 16 -19.91 -18.22 9.22
C THR A 16 -19.53 -18.71 10.62
N ILE A 17 -19.37 -20.03 10.77
CA ILE A 17 -18.98 -20.71 12.01
C ILE A 17 -17.56 -21.27 11.84
N PHE A 18 -16.65 -20.91 12.73
CA PHE A 18 -15.25 -21.33 12.71
C PHE A 18 -14.90 -22.17 13.95
N ASN A 19 -14.00 -23.13 13.80
CA ASN A 19 -13.41 -23.81 14.96
C ASN A 19 -12.24 -22.99 15.55
N ALA A 20 -11.71 -23.42 16.70
CA ALA A 20 -10.64 -22.70 17.39
C ALA A 20 -9.35 -22.53 16.57
N GLU A 21 -8.95 -23.53 15.77
CA GLU A 21 -7.76 -23.45 14.92
C GLU A 21 -7.96 -22.45 13.78
N GLN A 22 -9.12 -22.47 13.14
CA GLN A 22 -9.48 -21.52 12.09
C GLN A 22 -9.56 -20.08 12.64
N ALA A 23 -10.13 -19.90 13.84
CA ALA A 23 -10.16 -18.59 14.49
C ALA A 23 -8.75 -18.06 14.80
N PHE A 24 -7.82 -18.93 15.24
CA PHE A 24 -6.43 -18.57 15.48
C PHE A 24 -5.71 -18.17 14.18
N LEU A 25 -5.91 -18.92 13.10
CA LEU A 25 -5.34 -18.60 11.78
C LEU A 25 -5.90 -17.30 11.21
N ILE A 26 -7.21 -17.04 11.36
CA ILE A 26 -7.83 -15.78 10.94
C ILE A 26 -7.26 -14.61 11.76
N PHE A 27 -7.12 -14.77 13.07
CA PHE A 27 -6.55 -13.73 13.94
C PHE A 27 -5.08 -13.46 13.62
N LEU A 28 -4.28 -14.51 13.37
CA LEU A 28 -2.88 -14.39 12.97
C LEU A 28 -2.76 -13.73 11.59
N ALA A 29 -3.59 -14.12 10.62
CA ALA A 29 -3.63 -13.52 9.29
C ALA A 29 -4.01 -12.04 9.38
N LEU A 30 -5.04 -11.68 10.16
CA LEU A 30 -5.45 -10.30 10.37
C LEU A 30 -4.34 -9.48 11.04
N HIS A 31 -3.66 -10.04 12.04
CA HIS A 31 -2.52 -9.38 12.71
C HIS A 31 -1.34 -9.14 11.77
N LEU A 32 -1.03 -10.11 10.90
CA LEU A 32 0.02 -9.96 9.88
C LEU A 32 -0.35 -8.93 8.81
N ILE A 33 -1.61 -8.89 8.38
CA ILE A 33 -2.15 -7.89 7.44
C ILE A 33 -2.09 -6.48 8.05
N LEU A 34 -2.48 -6.33 9.32
CA LEU A 34 -2.48 -5.03 10.01
C LEU A 34 -1.06 -4.51 10.30
N LYS A 35 -0.09 -5.39 10.58
CA LYS A 35 1.32 -5.01 10.78
C LYS A 35 1.98 -4.46 9.50
N ASN A 36 1.43 -4.74 8.31
CA ASN A 36 2.02 -4.34 7.03
C ASN A 36 1.52 -2.98 6.50
N GLN A 37 0.43 -2.42 7.06
CA GLN A 37 -0.17 -1.17 6.56
C GLN A 37 0.49 0.13 7.07
N ASN A 38 1.50 0.04 7.95
CA ASN A 38 2.09 1.22 8.62
C ASN A 38 3.52 1.57 8.21
N LYS A 39 4.15 0.80 7.31
CA LYS A 39 5.51 1.09 6.80
C LYS A 39 5.44 2.02 5.58
N GLY A 40 5.29 3.33 5.81
CA GLY A 40 5.52 4.30 4.73
C GLY A 40 4.84 5.66 4.81
N ARG A 41 3.97 5.93 5.80
CA ARG A 41 3.47 7.30 5.98
C ARG A 41 4.54 8.15 6.64
N ALA A 42 5.34 8.86 5.83
CA ALA A 42 6.10 9.99 6.30
C ALA A 42 5.11 11.00 6.92
N LYS A 43 5.16 11.17 8.24
CA LYS A 43 4.34 12.16 8.94
C LYS A 43 4.73 13.54 8.41
N LEU A 44 3.82 14.21 7.70
CA LEU A 44 4.02 15.60 7.28
C LEU A 44 4.24 16.43 8.54
N LYS A 45 5.45 16.97 8.70
CA LYS A 45 5.82 17.77 9.86
C LYS A 45 5.43 19.21 9.59
N TYR A 46 4.37 19.68 10.24
CA TYR A 46 4.03 21.09 10.26
C TYR A 46 5.11 21.87 11.03
N THR A 47 5.61 22.94 10.42
CA THR A 47 6.55 23.86 11.06
C THR A 47 6.11 25.28 10.79
N ASN A 48 6.07 26.12 11.84
CA ASN A 48 5.68 27.51 11.68
C ASN A 48 6.73 28.27 10.85
N ALA A 49 6.28 28.91 9.77
CA ALA A 49 7.14 29.66 8.85
C ALA A 49 7.94 30.77 9.55
N THR A 50 7.39 31.44 10.57
CA THR A 50 8.09 32.51 11.31
C THR A 50 9.28 32.00 12.13
N LYS A 51 9.34 30.69 12.39
CA LYS A 51 10.44 30.06 13.12
C LYS A 51 11.59 29.61 12.22
N VAL A 52 11.37 29.51 10.90
CA VAL A 52 12.33 28.88 9.98
C VAL A 52 12.70 29.75 8.78
N LEU A 53 11.84 30.70 8.38
CA LEU A 53 12.10 31.59 7.25
C LEU A 53 12.54 32.98 7.74
N PRO A 54 13.43 33.66 7.00
CA PRO A 54 13.77 35.06 7.28
C PRO A 54 12.56 35.98 7.12
N GLN A 55 12.47 37.01 7.95
CA GLN A 55 11.34 37.96 7.96
C GLN A 55 11.07 38.59 6.59
N LYS A 56 12.12 38.95 5.84
CA LYS A 56 11.99 39.53 4.49
C LYS A 56 11.28 38.59 3.52
N LEU A 57 11.54 37.27 3.61
CA LEU A 57 10.90 36.27 2.76
C LEU A 57 9.44 36.08 3.14
N ILE A 58 9.12 36.12 4.43
CA ILE A 58 7.73 36.05 4.93
C ILE A 58 6.92 37.22 4.39
N MET A 59 7.45 38.44 4.46
CA MET A 59 6.81 39.63 3.90
C MET A 59 6.56 39.51 2.40
N GLU A 60 7.50 38.91 1.67
CA GLU A 60 7.33 38.70 0.23
C GLU A 60 6.23 37.68 -0.07
N ILE A 61 6.22 36.53 0.63
CA ILE A 61 5.18 35.51 0.48
C ILE A 61 3.80 36.09 0.81
N GLN A 62 3.70 36.91 1.87
CA GLN A 62 2.45 37.57 2.27
C GLN A 62 1.87 38.50 1.21
N LYS A 63 2.65 38.99 0.24
CA LYS A 63 2.10 39.73 -0.90
C LYS A 63 1.24 38.87 -1.82
N TYR A 64 1.50 37.56 -1.85
CA TYR A 64 0.85 36.61 -2.75
C TYR A 64 -0.17 35.72 -2.03
N VAL A 65 0.09 35.32 -0.78
CA VAL A 65 -0.76 34.40 -0.02
C VAL A 65 -0.74 34.73 1.47
N GLN A 66 -1.91 34.81 2.11
CA GLN A 66 -2.07 35.11 3.53
C GLN A 66 -3.11 34.18 4.16
N GLY A 67 -2.83 33.66 5.36
CA GLY A 67 -3.77 32.80 6.09
C GLY A 67 -3.88 31.35 5.59
N GLU A 68 -3.13 30.98 4.56
CA GLU A 68 -3.17 29.65 3.95
C GLU A 68 -1.89 28.82 4.22
N THR A 69 -1.99 27.50 4.05
CA THR A 69 -0.85 26.59 4.17
C THR A 69 -0.17 26.40 2.82
N LEU A 70 1.07 26.87 2.69
CA LEU A 70 1.88 26.73 1.48
C LEU A 70 2.77 25.46 1.57
N TYR A 71 2.68 24.59 0.56
CA TYR A 71 3.56 23.43 0.43
C TYR A 71 4.87 23.82 -0.28
N ILE A 72 6.01 23.56 0.36
CA ILE A 72 7.33 23.71 -0.26
C ILE A 72 7.78 22.32 -0.74
N PRO A 73 7.85 22.07 -2.05
CA PRO A 73 8.32 20.79 -2.56
C PRO A 73 9.79 20.57 -2.20
N LYS A 74 10.17 19.30 -2.02
CA LYS A 74 11.57 18.95 -1.82
C LYS A 74 12.40 19.31 -3.07
N PRO A 75 13.67 19.69 -2.90
CA PRO A 75 14.59 19.90 -4.02
C PRO A 75 14.68 18.65 -4.89
N LYS A 76 14.78 18.84 -6.22
CA LYS A 76 14.68 17.71 -7.17
C LYS A 76 15.77 16.66 -7.03
N THR A 77 16.90 17.02 -6.44
CA THR A 77 18.03 16.13 -6.13
C THR A 77 17.70 15.10 -5.04
N GLU A 78 16.60 15.27 -4.30
CA GLU A 78 16.08 14.32 -3.31
C GLU A 78 14.72 13.71 -3.70
N TYR A 79 14.27 13.87 -4.96
CA TYR A 79 13.17 13.02 -5.44
C TYR A 79 13.71 11.60 -5.56
N MET A 80 13.68 10.87 -4.45
CA MET A 80 13.64 9.43 -4.53
C MET A 80 12.31 9.09 -5.19
N ASP A 81 12.39 8.43 -6.34
CA ASP A 81 11.25 7.88 -7.08
C ASP A 81 10.17 7.34 -6.15
N TRP A 82 8.91 7.62 -6.45
CA TRP A 82 7.78 7.16 -5.65
C TRP A 82 7.92 5.64 -5.35
N GLY A 83 7.78 5.26 -4.07
CA GLY A 83 7.85 3.87 -3.63
C GLY A 83 9.25 3.27 -3.40
N SER A 84 10.33 4.04 -3.58
CA SER A 84 11.71 3.64 -3.23
C SER A 84 11.95 3.57 -1.71
N LEU A 85 11.47 4.56 -0.95
CA LEU A 85 11.60 4.61 0.52
C LEU A 85 10.71 3.61 1.27
N SER A 86 9.56 3.24 0.71
CA SER A 86 8.61 2.31 1.34
C SER A 86 8.78 0.86 0.87
N GLY A 87 9.65 0.60 -0.12
CA GLY A 87 9.84 -0.72 -0.73
C GLY A 87 8.66 -1.22 -1.58
N GLY A 88 7.55 -0.47 -1.63
CA GLY A 88 6.34 -0.84 -2.37
C GLY A 88 6.59 -0.97 -3.87
N ARG A 89 7.45 -0.12 -4.45
CA ARG A 89 7.81 -0.21 -5.86
C ARG A 89 8.57 -1.50 -6.17
N ARG A 90 9.53 -1.89 -5.33
CA ARG A 90 10.28 -3.14 -5.46
C ARG A 90 9.36 -4.37 -5.38
N LEU A 91 8.39 -4.37 -4.46
CA LEU A 91 7.42 -5.47 -4.34
C LEU A 91 6.53 -5.58 -5.59
N LEU A 92 6.05 -4.45 -6.10
CA LEU A 92 5.26 -4.40 -7.33
C LEU A 92 6.08 -4.88 -8.55
N GLU A 93 7.35 -4.48 -8.64
CA GLU A 93 8.26 -4.92 -9.70
C GLU A 93 8.52 -6.42 -9.64
N GLN A 94 8.77 -6.97 -8.44
CA GLN A 94 8.94 -8.41 -8.22
C GLN A 94 7.68 -9.20 -8.59
N ARG A 95 6.50 -8.75 -8.14
CA ARG A 95 5.22 -9.36 -8.51
C ARG A 95 5.01 -9.32 -10.02
N ASN A 96 5.25 -8.17 -10.65
CA ASN A 96 5.07 -8.00 -12.09
C ASN A 96 6.06 -8.87 -12.90
N ALA A 97 7.27 -9.08 -12.40
CA ALA A 97 8.23 -10.01 -13.00
C ALA A 97 7.74 -11.47 -12.90
N ALA A 98 7.23 -11.89 -11.73
CA ALA A 98 6.64 -13.22 -11.56
C ALA A 98 5.45 -13.46 -12.51
N ILE A 99 4.55 -12.47 -12.63
CA ILE A 99 3.41 -12.52 -13.57
C ILE A 99 3.88 -12.72 -15.02
N ARG A 100 4.91 -11.98 -15.45
CA ARG A 100 5.47 -12.12 -16.81
C ARG A 100 6.09 -13.49 -17.04
N ASN A 101 6.84 -14.01 -16.08
CA ASN A 101 7.46 -15.33 -16.19
C ASN A 101 6.40 -16.44 -16.26
N ALA A 102 5.36 -16.37 -15.41
CA ALA A 102 4.26 -17.33 -15.45
C ALA A 102 3.47 -17.28 -16.77
N PHE A 103 3.27 -16.08 -17.32
CA PHE A 103 2.67 -15.90 -18.64
C PHE A 103 3.52 -16.50 -19.77
N GLN A 104 4.85 -16.33 -19.73
CA GLN A 104 5.78 -16.97 -20.67
C GLN A 104 5.73 -18.50 -20.58
N ASN A 105 5.46 -19.04 -19.38
CA ASN A 105 5.24 -20.47 -19.14
C ASN A 105 3.80 -20.91 -19.45
N SER A 106 3.12 -20.24 -20.39
CA SER A 106 1.79 -20.58 -20.91
C SER A 106 0.62 -20.48 -19.92
N SER A 107 0.76 -19.76 -18.80
CA SER A 107 -0.39 -19.46 -17.92
C SER A 107 -1.34 -18.47 -18.59
N SER A 108 -2.66 -18.70 -18.53
CA SER A 108 -3.64 -17.80 -19.12
C SER A 108 -3.81 -16.51 -18.31
N ILE A 109 -4.33 -15.46 -18.95
CA ILE A 109 -4.59 -14.16 -18.31
C ILE A 109 -5.59 -14.30 -17.16
N GLU A 110 -6.60 -15.16 -17.32
CA GLU A 110 -7.65 -15.43 -16.34
C GLU A 110 -7.09 -16.16 -15.12
N GLN A 111 -6.18 -17.11 -15.33
CA GLN A 111 -5.52 -17.83 -14.24
C GLN A 111 -4.63 -16.88 -13.42
N LEU A 112 -3.84 -16.06 -14.10
CA LEU A 112 -2.99 -15.06 -13.45
C LEU A 112 -3.81 -13.99 -12.70
N ALA A 113 -4.94 -13.57 -13.26
CA ALA A 113 -5.86 -12.64 -12.61
C ALA A 113 -6.38 -13.20 -11.28
N LYS A 114 -6.73 -14.50 -11.27
CA LYS A 114 -7.19 -15.19 -10.06
C LYS A 114 -6.06 -15.40 -9.04
N GLU A 115 -4.89 -15.83 -9.49
CA GLU A 115 -3.74 -16.13 -8.62
C GLU A 115 -3.19 -14.88 -7.93
N PHE A 116 -3.09 -13.76 -8.66
CA PHE A 116 -2.54 -12.52 -8.15
C PHE A 116 -3.62 -11.55 -7.62
N PHE A 117 -4.89 -11.94 -7.63
CA PHE A 117 -6.04 -11.13 -7.23
C PHE A 117 -6.10 -9.78 -7.95
N LEU A 118 -5.90 -9.80 -9.26
CA LEU A 118 -5.90 -8.64 -10.15
C LEU A 118 -6.99 -8.76 -11.20
N SER A 119 -7.43 -7.62 -11.75
CA SER A 119 -8.29 -7.65 -12.93
C SER A 119 -7.51 -8.18 -14.14
N THR A 120 -8.21 -8.83 -15.06
CA THR A 120 -7.64 -9.29 -16.34
C THR A 120 -7.01 -8.15 -17.13
N GLU A 121 -7.59 -6.96 -17.07
CA GLU A 121 -7.03 -5.74 -17.67
C GLU A 121 -5.69 -5.33 -17.05
N THR A 122 -5.54 -5.47 -15.73
CA THR A 122 -4.27 -5.20 -15.05
C THR A 122 -3.22 -6.22 -15.44
N ILE A 123 -3.59 -7.51 -15.55
CA ILE A 123 -2.68 -8.56 -16.03
C ILE A 123 -2.24 -8.27 -17.45
N LYS A 124 -3.16 -7.94 -18.36
CA LYS A 124 -2.85 -7.52 -19.75
C LYS A 124 -1.83 -6.39 -19.78
N LYS A 125 -2.06 -5.33 -18.99
CA LYS A 125 -1.10 -4.22 -18.87
C LYS A 125 0.27 -4.71 -18.38
N ILE A 126 0.33 -5.61 -17.40
CA ILE A 126 1.61 -6.09 -16.86
C ILE A 126 2.38 -6.93 -17.90
N VAL A 127 1.70 -7.84 -18.61
CA VAL A 127 2.34 -8.78 -19.55
C VAL A 127 2.65 -8.14 -20.90
N TYR A 128 1.86 -7.17 -21.34
CA TYR A 128 2.04 -6.50 -22.63
C TYR A 128 2.72 -5.12 -22.55
N SER A 129 2.87 -4.52 -21.36
CA SER A 129 3.62 -3.27 -21.24
C SER A 129 5.11 -3.52 -21.42
N HIS A 130 5.70 -2.88 -22.42
CA HIS A 130 7.15 -2.76 -22.54
C HIS A 130 7.71 -2.04 -21.30
N LYS A 131 8.85 -2.51 -20.78
CA LYS A 131 9.68 -1.70 -19.89
C LYS A 131 10.11 -0.49 -20.71
N ASN A 132 9.57 0.69 -20.42
CA ASN A 132 10.22 1.92 -20.84
C ASN A 132 11.54 2.00 -20.07
N THR A 133 12.62 1.59 -20.73
CA THR A 133 14.01 1.80 -20.31
C THR A 133 14.32 3.29 -20.22
#